data_AF-A0A496L623-F1
#
_entry.id   AF-A0A496L623-F1
#
_cell.length_a   1.000
_cell.length_b   1.000
_cell.length_c   1.000
_cell.angle_alpha   90.00
_cell.angle_beta   90.00
_cell.angle_gamma   90.00
#
_symmetry.space_group_name_H-M   'P 1'
#
loop_
_entity.id
_entity.type
_entity.pdbx_description
1 polymer ?
#
loop_
_entity_poly.entity_id
_entity_poly.type
_entity_poly.pdbx_seq_one_letter_code
_entity_poly.pdbx_strand_id
1 'polypeptide(L)'
;MKYIIGIIVTILILCVAAFFTLDLWGIENPITLEQLQKGLKTTMIVSGTALLLLIVIPFFFRNNGKGYDRNGGNVAKPKQK
;
A
#
# COMPACT_ATOMS: atom_id res chain seq x y z
N MET A 1 9.82 5.08 -10.51
CA MET A 1 9.02 4.50 -9.41
C MET A 1 8.24 3.26 -9.83
N LYS A 2 7.41 3.30 -10.88
CA LYS A 2 6.63 2.13 -11.38
C LYS A 2 7.43 0.83 -11.55
N TYR A 3 8.62 0.90 -12.17
CA TYR A 3 9.48 -0.29 -12.36
C TYR A 3 10.14 -0.76 -11.06
N ILE A 4 10.46 0.14 -10.14
CA ILE A 4 11.09 -0.20 -8.86
C ILE A 4 10.12 -1.01 -8.00
N ILE A 5 8.84 -0.60 -7.96
CA ILE A 5 7.78 -1.35 -7.27
C ILE A 5 7.63 -2.74 -7.90
N GLY A 6 7.60 -2.82 -9.23
CA GLY A 6 7.54 -4.11 -9.94
C GLY A 6 8.71 -5.03 -9.58
N ILE A 7 9.94 -4.50 -9.58
CA ILE A 7 11.15 -5.26 -9.20
C ILE A 7 11.04 -5.79 -7.76
N ILE A 8 10.61 -4.95 -6.81
CA ILE A 8 10.45 -5.36 -5.41
C ILE A 8 9.44 -6.51 -5.28
N VAL A 9 8.29 -6.40 -5.97
CA VAL A 9 7.25 -7.43 -5.96
C VAL A 9 7.76 -8.73 -6.57
N THR A 10 8.47 -8.66 -7.69
CA THR A 10 9.06 -9.85 -8.35
C THR A 10 10.08 -10.55 -7.44
N ILE A 11 10.95 -9.80 -6.78
CA ILE A 11 11.93 -10.35 -5.83
C ILE A 11 11.22 -11.04 -4.66
N LEU A 12 10.15 -10.43 -4.12
CA LEU A 12 9.33 -11.03 -3.06
C LEU A 12 8.74 -12.38 -3.49
N ILE A 13 8.19 -12.47 -4.69
CA ILE A 13 7.64 -13.72 -5.25
C ILE A 13 8.74 -14.76 -5.41
N LEU A 14 9.91 -14.37 -5.93
CA LEU A 14 11.07 -15.26 -6.08
C LEU A 14 11.56 -15.80 -4.73
N CYS A 15 11.58 -14.99 -3.67
CA CYS A 15 11.93 -15.46 -2.33
C CYS A 15 10.96 -16.52 -1.81
N VAL A 16 9.65 -16.34 -2.02
CA VAL A 16 8.64 -17.33 -1.63
C VAL A 16 8.79 -18.61 -2.46
N ALA A 17 9.03 -18.50 -3.77
CA ALA A 17 9.29 -19.66 -4.63
C ALA A 17 10.57 -20.42 -4.21
N ALA A 18 11.63 -19.70 -3.86
CA ALA A 18 12.87 -20.29 -3.37
C ALA A 18 12.65 -21.06 -2.07
N PHE A 19 11.86 -20.52 -1.13
CA PHE A 19 11.49 -21.22 0.10
C PHE A 19 10.86 -22.59 -0.19
N PHE A 20 9.86 -22.66 -1.08
CA PHE A 20 9.22 -23.93 -1.43
C PHE A 20 10.13 -24.86 -2.23
N THR A 21 11.03 -24.30 -3.04
CA THR A 21 12.00 -25.10 -3.80
C THR A 21 13.00 -25.78 -2.87
N LEU A 22 13.52 -25.06 -1.86
CA LEU A 22 14.43 -25.62 -0.86
C LEU A 22 13.74 -26.72 -0.03
N ASP A 23 12.48 -26.48 0.38
CA ASP A 23 11.65 -27.46 1.10
C ASP A 23 11.44 -28.75 0.26
N LEU A 24 11.16 -28.60 -1.04
CA LEU A 24 11.03 -29.72 -1.98
C LEU A 24 12.33 -30.53 -2.12
N TRP A 25 13.48 -29.86 -2.02
CA TRP A 25 14.80 -30.49 -2.12
C TRP A 25 15.26 -31.10 -0.78
N GLY A 26 14.44 -31.02 0.27
CA GLY A 26 14.79 -31.48 1.61
C GLY A 26 15.93 -30.67 2.25
N ILE A 27 16.20 -29.46 1.75
CA ILE A 27 17.17 -28.55 2.33
C ILE A 27 16.50 -27.83 3.49
N GLU A 28 17.19 -27.76 4.63
CA GLU A 28 16.66 -27.07 5.81
C GLU A 28 16.48 -25.57 5.52
N ASN A 29 15.23 -25.11 5.63
CA ASN A 29 14.90 -23.73 5.34
C ASN A 29 15.37 -22.80 6.48
N PRO A 30 15.88 -21.60 6.14
CA PRO A 30 16.35 -20.64 7.14
C PRO A 30 15.22 -20.02 7.97
N ILE A 31 13.97 -20.22 7.56
CA ILE A 31 12.77 -19.76 8.24
C ILE A 31 11.75 -20.90 8.28
N THR A 32 10.88 -20.91 9.30
CA THR A 32 9.80 -21.91 9.38
C THR A 32 8.58 -21.49 8.57
N LEU A 33 7.72 -22.45 8.22
CA LEU A 33 6.45 -22.16 7.55
C LEU A 33 5.57 -21.20 8.37
N GLU A 34 5.58 -21.34 9.71
CA GLU A 34 4.88 -20.39 10.59
C GLU A 34 5.42 -18.96 10.47
N GLN A 35 6.74 -18.80 10.41
CA GLN A 35 7.36 -17.49 10.27
C GLN A 35 7.02 -16.86 8.91
N LEU A 36 7.03 -17.67 7.84
CA LEU A 36 6.60 -17.23 6.51
C LEU A 36 5.14 -16.77 6.52
N GLN A 37 4.24 -17.54 7.13
CA GLN A 37 2.81 -17.19 7.25
C GLN A 37 2.60 -15.91 8.08
N LYS A 38 3.31 -15.75 9.20
CA LYS A 38 3.27 -14.51 10.01
C LYS A 38 3.78 -13.31 9.20
N GLY A 39 4.85 -13.50 8.43
CA GLY A 39 5.37 -12.49 7.50
C GLY A 39 4.32 -12.07 6.46
N LEU A 40 3.74 -13.03 5.74
CA LEU A 40 2.69 -12.77 4.75
C LEU A 40 1.48 -12.05 5.34
N LYS A 41 1.00 -12.47 6.52
CA LYS A 41 -0.09 -11.80 7.25
C LYS A 41 0.27 -10.35 7.58
N THR A 42 1.48 -10.12 8.06
CA THR A 42 1.96 -8.77 8.41
C THR A 42 2.01 -7.88 7.19
N THR A 43 2.59 -8.35 6.08
CA THR A 43 2.63 -7.62 4.81
C THR A 43 1.23 -7.29 4.30
N MET A 44 0.28 -8.22 4.42
CA MET A 44 -1.12 -8.01 4.05
C MET A 44 -1.78 -6.93 4.92
N ILE A 45 -1.59 -6.96 6.23
CA ILE A 45 -2.14 -5.95 7.15
C ILE A 45 -1.56 -4.57 6.85
N VAL A 46 -0.25 -4.46 6.69
CA VAL A 46 0.42 -3.18 6.43
C VAL A 46 -0.01 -2.60 5.08
N SER A 47 -0.01 -3.41 4.01
CA SER A 47 -0.45 -2.97 2.68
C SER A 47 -1.93 -2.60 2.65
N GLY A 48 -2.79 -3.39 3.29
CA GLY A 48 -4.22 -3.10 3.44
C GLY A 48 -4.46 -1.81 4.21
N THR A 49 -3.75 -1.60 5.31
CA THR A 49 -3.84 -0.36 6.11
C THR A 49 -3.37 0.84 5.32
N ALA A 50 -2.25 0.73 4.59
CA ALA A 50 -1.74 1.81 3.75
C ALA A 50 -2.74 2.19 2.66
N LEU A 51 -3.34 1.21 1.98
CA LEU A 51 -4.40 1.45 0.98
C LEU A 51 -5.63 2.12 1.60
N LEU A 52 -6.04 1.66 2.79
CA LEU A 52 -7.18 2.23 3.51
C LEU A 52 -6.90 3.69 3.87
N LEU A 53 -5.71 4.02 4.38
CA LEU A 53 -5.30 5.39 4.67
C LEU A 53 -5.28 6.27 3.42
N LEU A 54 -4.82 5.74 2.27
CA LEU A 54 -4.86 6.47 1.00
C LEU A 54 -6.28 6.84 0.55
N ILE A 55 -7.30 6.10 0.98
CA ILE A 55 -8.71 6.40 0.70
C ILE A 55 -9.28 7.33 1.77
N VAL A 56 -9.04 7.04 3.05
CA VAL A 56 -9.64 7.74 4.19
C VAL A 56 -9.07 9.15 4.35
N ILE A 57 -7.76 9.34 4.22
CA ILE A 57 -7.13 10.66 4.39
C ILE A 57 -7.71 11.69 3.41
N PRO A 58 -7.74 11.49 2.08
CA PRO A 58 -8.30 12.48 1.18
C PRO A 58 -9.81 12.66 1.34
N PHE A 59 -10.53 11.70 1.92
CA PHE A 59 -11.94 11.85 2.26
C PHE A 59 -12.14 12.84 3.41
N PHE A 60 -11.45 12.66 4.54
CA PHE A 60 -11.57 13.55 5.70
C PHE A 60 -10.90 14.91 5.50
N PHE A 61 -9.75 14.94 4.82
CA PHE A 61 -8.99 16.16 4.56
C PHE A 61 -9.30 16.77 3.18
N ARG A 62 -10.44 16.40 2.58
CA ARG A 62 -10.88 17.01 1.31
C ARG A 62 -11.08 18.50 1.51
N ASN A 63 -10.31 19.33 0.78
CA ASN A 63 -10.45 20.78 0.85
C ASN A 63 -11.76 21.23 0.18
N ASN A 64 -12.85 21.26 0.95
CA ASN A 64 -14.19 21.62 0.50
C ASN A 64 -14.26 23.05 -0.07
N GLY A 65 -13.34 23.93 0.33
CA GLY A 65 -13.23 25.31 -0.18
C GLY A 65 -12.50 25.46 -1.52
N LYS A 66 -11.96 24.38 -2.12
CA LYS A 66 -11.18 24.48 -3.37
C LYS A 66 -11.99 25.02 -4.56
N GLY A 67 -13.30 24.77 -4.57
CA GLY A 67 -14.22 25.23 -5.62
C GLY A 67 -14.83 26.62 -5.40
N TYR A 68 -14.60 27.23 -4.24
CA TYR A 68 -15.19 28.51 -3.87
C TYR A 68 -14.16 29.64 -3.92
N ASP A 69 -14.63 30.83 -4.25
CA ASP A 69 -13.86 32.07 -4.13
C ASP A 69 -13.57 32.34 -2.65
N ARG A 70 -12.29 32.46 -2.31
CA ARG A 70 -11.81 32.71 -0.95
C ARG A 70 -11.71 34.19 -0.62
N ASN A 71 -11.79 35.06 -1.63
CA ASN A 71 -11.66 36.51 -1.50
C ASN A 71 -13.01 37.24 -1.67
N GLY A 72 -14.07 36.53 -2.07
CA GLY A 72 -15.43 37.05 -2.09
C GLY A 72 -15.96 37.24 -0.67
N GLY A 73 -16.67 38.35 -0.41
CA GLY A 73 -17.29 38.66 0.89
C GLY A 73 -18.35 37.64 1.33
N ASN A 74 -19.21 38.02 2.29
CA ASN A 74 -20.13 37.21 3.12
C ASN A 74 -20.87 35.98 2.54
N VAL A 75 -20.93 35.74 1.22
CA VAL A 75 -21.60 34.59 0.60
C VAL A 75 -20.61 33.75 -0.20
N ALA A 76 -20.58 32.44 0.06
CA ALA A 76 -19.77 31.49 -0.69
C ALA A 76 -20.17 31.48 -2.18
N LYS A 77 -19.25 31.90 -3.05
CA LYS A 77 -19.45 31.91 -4.51
C LYS A 77 -18.51 30.90 -5.18
N PRO A 78 -18.95 30.20 -6.25
CA PRO A 78 -18.04 29.37 -7.02
C PRO A 78 -16.96 30.22 -7.70
N LYS A 79 -15.75 29.68 -7.87
CA LYS A 79 -14.72 30.34 -8.68
C LYS A 79 -15.21 30.49 -10.12
N GLN A 80 -15.19 31.71 -10.65
CA GLN A 80 -15.42 31.94 -12.07
C GLN A 80 -14.23 31.35 -12.86
N LYS A 81 -14.53 30.65 -13.95
CA LYS A 81 -13.54 29.99 -14.82
C LYS A 81 -12.73 31.00 -15.61
#